data_AF-A0A1J6W1H5-F1
#
_entry.id   AF-A0A1J6W1H5-F1
#
_cell.length_a   1.000
_cell.length_b   1.000
_cell.length_c   1.000
_cell.angle_alpha   90.00
_cell.angle_beta   90.00
_cell.angle_gamma   90.00
#
_symmetry.space_group_name_H-M   'P 1'
#
loop_
_entity.id
_entity.type
_entity.pdbx_description
1 polymer ?
#
loop_
_entity_poly.entity_id
_entity_poly.type
_entity_poly.pdbx_seq_one_letter_code
_entity_poly.pdbx_strand_id
1 'polypeptide(L)'
;MKKTLLTLFTVCLLSFGFNGYAAAEGQQAAPQKVNLTEAQKQELDKLHQQLFNSKKELITKYVEYGVFTKEQGDLMLKKMEERYMKLKENGYMMRWHHHQGKNLHPEKQQ
;
A
#
# COMPACT_ATOMS: atom_id res chain seq x y z
N MET A 1 54.09 -7.84 0.12
CA MET A 1 52.78 -7.46 -0.48
C MET A 1 52.31 -8.44 -1.58
N LYS A 2 52.56 -9.76 -1.46
CA LYS A 2 52.06 -10.77 -2.42
C LYS A 2 51.23 -11.87 -1.77
N LYS A 3 51.28 -11.98 -0.43
CA LYS A 3 50.54 -12.97 0.36
C LYS A 3 49.28 -12.39 1.02
N THR A 4 49.21 -11.06 1.18
CA THR A 4 48.04 -10.33 1.68
C THR A 4 46.99 -10.06 0.60
N LEU A 5 47.37 -10.18 -0.68
CA LEU A 5 46.46 -10.05 -1.82
C LEU A 5 45.68 -11.36 -2.08
N LEU A 6 46.25 -12.51 -1.70
CA LEU A 6 45.62 -13.82 -1.88
C LEU A 6 44.52 -14.08 -0.84
N THR A 7 44.63 -13.50 0.35
CA THR A 7 43.63 -13.61 1.44
C THR A 7 42.39 -12.77 1.21
N LEU A 8 42.44 -11.71 0.40
CA LEU A 8 41.26 -10.90 0.07
C LEU A 8 40.31 -11.62 -0.90
N PHE A 9 40.84 -12.50 -1.76
CA PHE A 9 40.04 -13.21 -2.77
C PHE A 9 39.23 -14.37 -2.17
N THR A 10 39.76 -15.01 -1.11
CA THR A 10 39.09 -16.13 -0.43
C THR A 10 37.88 -15.70 0.42
N VAL A 11 37.85 -14.45 0.88
CA VAL A 11 36.73 -13.90 1.67
C VAL A 11 35.52 -13.56 0.78
N CYS A 12 35.73 -13.14 -0.47
CA CYS A 12 34.64 -12.86 -1.42
C CYS A 12 33.87 -14.10 -1.89
N LEU A 13 34.48 -15.30 -1.87
CA LEU A 13 33.84 -16.53 -2.33
C LEU A 13 32.88 -17.16 -1.30
N LEU A 14 32.97 -16.77 -0.02
CA LEU A 14 32.05 -17.22 1.03
C LEU A 14 30.80 -16.32 1.16
N SER A 15 30.73 -15.21 0.42
CA SER A 15 29.59 -14.28 0.46
C SER A 15 28.44 -14.68 -0.47
N PHE A 16 28.65 -15.64 -1.38
CA PHE A 16 27.59 -16.22 -2.20
C PHE A 16 26.98 -17.44 -1.52
N GLY A 17 26.47 -17.22 -0.31
CA GLY A 17 25.58 -18.16 0.36
C GLY A 17 24.29 -18.32 -0.45
N PHE A 18 24.23 -19.41 -1.21
CA PHE A 18 23.05 -20.22 -1.47
C PHE A 18 21.70 -19.49 -1.34
N ASN A 19 21.34 -18.67 -2.32
CA ASN A 19 19.93 -18.31 -2.52
C ASN A 19 19.23 -19.57 -3.05
N GLY A 20 18.78 -20.42 -2.12
CA GLY A 20 17.84 -21.48 -2.43
C GLY A 20 16.59 -20.85 -3.01
N TYR A 21 16.42 -20.94 -4.32
CA TYR A 21 15.13 -20.70 -4.96
C TYR A 21 14.22 -21.85 -4.55
N ALA A 22 13.65 -21.77 -3.34
CA ALA A 22 12.52 -22.59 -2.97
C ALA A 22 11.32 -22.09 -3.78
N ALA A 23 10.81 -22.98 -4.64
CA ALA A 23 9.57 -22.77 -5.36
C ALA A 23 8.46 -22.43 -4.35
N ALA A 24 7.99 -21.18 -4.38
CA ALA A 24 6.91 -20.73 -3.52
C ALA A 24 5.55 -21.14 -4.11
N GLU A 25 5.25 -22.43 -4.04
CA GLU A 25 3.86 -22.87 -4.05
C GLU A 25 3.22 -22.49 -2.71
N GLY A 26 2.44 -21.40 -2.71
CA GLY A 26 1.17 -21.36 -1.99
C GLY A 26 1.16 -21.40 -0.46
N GLN A 27 2.13 -20.85 0.27
CA GLN A 27 1.94 -20.55 1.70
C GLN A 27 1.85 -19.05 1.93
N GLN A 28 0.62 -18.52 1.85
CA GLN A 28 0.29 -17.22 2.42
C GLN A 28 0.51 -17.31 3.94
N ALA A 29 1.65 -16.81 4.42
CA ALA A 29 1.87 -16.59 5.84
C ALA A 29 0.69 -15.75 6.39
N ALA A 30 0.07 -16.21 7.48
CA ALA A 30 -0.99 -15.46 8.13
C ALA A 30 -0.52 -14.03 8.41
N PRO A 31 -1.34 -13.00 8.16
CA PRO A 31 -0.91 -11.61 8.30
C PRO A 31 -0.45 -11.36 9.73
N GLN A 32 0.83 -11.01 9.89
CA GLN A 32 1.38 -10.64 11.20
C GLN A 32 0.66 -9.41 11.72
N LYS A 33 0.24 -9.44 12.99
CA LYS A 33 -0.40 -8.31 13.66
C LYS A 33 0.65 -7.24 13.96
N VAL A 34 0.78 -6.27 13.06
CA VAL A 34 1.68 -5.11 13.22
C VAL A 34 1.02 -4.07 14.11
N ASN A 35 1.77 -3.55 15.10
CA ASN A 35 1.37 -2.41 15.92
C ASN A 35 2.32 -1.24 15.60
N LEU A 36 1.77 -0.11 15.17
CA LEU A 36 2.56 1.08 14.86
C LEU A 36 2.91 1.86 16.13
N THR A 37 4.12 2.41 16.16
CA THR A 37 4.55 3.40 17.16
C THR A 37 3.87 4.75 16.94
N GLU A 38 3.86 5.61 17.95
CA GLU A 38 3.28 6.95 17.84
C GLU A 38 3.97 7.82 16.78
N ALA A 39 5.30 7.73 16.66
CA ALA A 39 6.05 8.44 15.62
C ALA A 39 5.64 7.99 14.20
N GLN A 40 5.46 6.69 13.99
CA GLN A 40 4.98 6.15 12.71
C GLN A 40 3.55 6.60 12.40
N LYS A 41 2.67 6.63 13.40
CA LYS A 41 1.30 7.14 13.22
C LYS A 41 1.28 8.62 12.85
N GLN A 42 2.14 9.43 13.46
CA GLN A 42 2.27 10.86 13.12
C GLN A 42 2.80 11.06 11.70
N GLU A 43 3.76 10.24 11.27
CA GLU A 43 4.26 10.27 9.89
C GLU A 43 3.16 9.93 8.90
N LEU A 44 2.40 8.85 9.15
CA LEU A 44 1.26 8.47 8.33
C LEU A 44 0.18 9.55 8.31
N ASP A 45 -0.11 10.17 9.46
CA ASP A 45 -1.06 11.29 9.55
C ASP A 45 -0.70 12.42 8.59
N LYS A 46 0.57 12.84 8.63
CA LYS A 46 1.09 13.90 7.75
C LYS A 46 0.96 13.54 6.27
N LEU A 47 1.33 12.31 5.90
CA LEU A 47 1.21 11.83 4.52
C LEU A 47 -0.25 11.80 4.06
N HIS A 48 -1.16 11.35 4.92
CA HIS A 48 -2.58 11.33 4.63
C HIS A 48 -3.15 12.74 4.45
N GLN A 49 -2.79 13.69 5.31
CA GLN A 49 -3.20 15.09 5.18
C GLN A 49 -2.72 15.71 3.85
N GLN A 50 -1.47 15.43 3.45
CA GLN A 50 -0.95 15.89 2.15
C GLN A 50 -1.77 15.30 0.99
N LEU A 51 -2.04 13.99 1.02
CA LEU A 51 -2.87 13.33 0.01
C LEU A 51 -4.28 13.93 -0.06
N PHE A 52 -4.89 14.27 1.08
CA PHE A 52 -6.22 14.87 1.10
C PHE A 52 -6.25 16.28 0.53
N ASN A 53 -5.25 17.09 0.83
CA ASN A 53 -5.16 18.43 0.27
C ASN A 53 -5.03 18.35 -1.26
N SER A 54 -4.15 17.50 -1.78
CA SER A 54 -4.02 17.29 -3.22
C SER A 54 -5.29 16.71 -3.85
N LYS A 55 -5.97 15.77 -3.17
CA LYS A 55 -7.22 15.18 -3.69
C LYS A 55 -8.37 16.18 -3.69
N LYS A 56 -8.44 17.05 -2.68
CA LYS A 56 -9.42 18.14 -2.60
C LYS A 56 -9.26 19.10 -3.77
N GLU A 57 -8.03 19.55 -4.02
CA GLU A 57 -7.71 20.40 -5.16
C GLU A 57 -8.12 19.74 -6.49
N LEU A 58 -7.77 18.47 -6.68
CA LEU A 58 -8.14 17.71 -7.87
C LEU A 58 -9.67 17.63 -8.07
N ILE A 59 -10.43 17.36 -7.01
CA ILE A 59 -11.91 17.32 -7.08
C ILE A 59 -12.46 18.70 -7.44
N THR A 60 -11.93 19.77 -6.83
CA THR A 60 -12.31 21.14 -7.18
C THR A 60 -12.04 21.43 -8.65
N LYS A 61 -10.88 21.04 -9.20
CA LYS A 61 -10.60 21.17 -10.63
C LYS A 61 -11.56 20.38 -11.51
N TYR A 62 -11.94 19.16 -11.13
CA TYR A 62 -12.94 18.41 -11.87
C TYR A 62 -14.32 19.06 -11.87
N VAL A 63 -14.71 19.74 -10.79
CA VAL A 63 -15.94 20.54 -10.75
C VAL A 63 -15.81 21.78 -11.63
N GLU A 64 -14.68 22.49 -11.57
CA GLU A 64 -14.39 23.64 -12.45
C GLU A 64 -14.45 23.27 -13.94
N TYR A 65 -13.94 22.08 -14.30
CA TYR A 65 -13.93 21.59 -15.69
C TYR A 65 -15.25 20.92 -16.09
N GLY A 66 -16.23 20.86 -15.21
CA GLY A 66 -17.55 20.27 -15.49
C GLY A 66 -17.55 18.74 -15.60
N VAL A 67 -16.46 18.06 -15.19
CA VAL A 67 -16.40 16.59 -15.13
C VAL A 67 -17.32 16.07 -14.02
N PHE A 68 -17.43 16.81 -12.92
CA PHE A 68 -18.37 16.54 -11.84
C PHE A 68 -19.30 17.73 -11.60
N THR A 69 -20.52 17.46 -11.16
CA THR A 69 -21.37 18.51 -10.59
C THR A 69 -20.82 18.94 -9.23
N LYS A 70 -21.20 20.14 -8.77
CA LYS A 70 -20.84 20.63 -7.43
C LYS A 70 -21.26 19.64 -6.34
N GLU A 71 -22.46 19.09 -6.44
CA GLU A 71 -23.01 18.12 -5.48
C GLU A 71 -22.18 16.83 -5.44
N GLN A 72 -21.74 16.33 -6.60
CA GLN A 72 -20.86 15.17 -6.68
C GLN A 72 -19.50 15.47 -6.02
N GLY A 73 -18.91 16.64 -6.31
CA GLY A 73 -17.67 17.08 -5.67
C GLY A 73 -17.78 17.15 -4.15
N ASP A 74 -18.83 17.80 -3.64
CA ASP A 74 -19.09 17.95 -2.20
C ASP A 74 -19.29 16.58 -1.52
N LEU A 75 -20.02 15.65 -2.17
CA LEU A 75 -20.19 14.29 -1.67
C LEU A 75 -18.87 13.52 -1.61
N MET A 76 -18.01 13.67 -2.63
CA MET A 76 -16.70 13.03 -2.64
C MET A 76 -15.79 13.56 -1.53
N LEU A 77 -15.79 14.87 -1.29
CA LEU A 77 -15.04 15.50 -0.20
C LEU A 77 -15.52 15.00 1.16
N LYS A 78 -16.83 14.96 1.39
CA LYS A 78 -17.41 14.42 2.63
C LYS A 78 -17.00 12.97 2.88
N LYS A 79 -17.15 12.09 1.89
CA LYS A 79 -16.76 10.67 2.00
C LYS A 79 -15.26 10.49 2.22
N MET A 80 -14.44 11.41 1.72
CA MET A 80 -13.00 11.38 1.93
C MET A 80 -12.65 11.71 3.38
N GLU A 81 -13.26 12.75 3.94
CA GLU A 81 -13.10 13.13 5.35
C GLU A 81 -13.59 12.04 6.31
N GLU A 82 -14.77 11.46 6.06
CA GLU A 82 -15.27 10.34 6.85
C GLU A 82 -14.31 9.13 6.85
N ARG A 83 -13.70 8.83 5.70
CA ARG A 83 -12.72 7.74 5.58
C ARG A 83 -11.43 8.05 6.35
N TYR A 84 -10.99 9.29 6.33
CA TYR A 84 -9.83 9.71 7.10
C TYR A 84 -10.05 9.56 8.60
N MET A 85 -11.20 10.00 9.12
CA MET A 85 -11.50 9.88 10.55
C MET A 85 -11.50 8.40 10.99
N LYS A 86 -12.12 7.52 10.20
CA LYS A 86 -12.09 6.07 10.46
C LYS A 86 -10.68 5.47 10.41
N LEU A 87 -9.83 5.97 9.52
CA LEU A 87 -8.44 5.55 9.43
C LEU A 87 -7.62 6.06 10.62
N LYS A 88 -7.91 7.26 11.13
CA LYS A 88 -7.27 7.77 12.34
C LYS A 88 -7.69 6.99 13.58
N GLU A 89 -8.99 6.72 13.73
CA GLU A 89 -9.57 5.92 14.83
C GLU A 89 -8.99 4.49 14.87
N ASN A 90 -8.70 3.89 13.71
CA ASN A 90 -8.14 2.54 13.66
C ASN A 90 -6.60 2.49 13.76
N GLY A 91 -5.95 3.63 14.00
CA GLY A 91 -4.50 3.73 14.12
C GLY A 91 -3.75 3.57 12.80
N TYR A 92 -4.33 4.02 11.69
CA TYR A 92 -3.79 3.95 10.32
C TYR A 92 -3.63 2.53 9.76
N MET A 93 -4.39 1.57 10.28
CA MET A 93 -4.39 0.20 9.80
C MET A 93 -5.36 0.05 8.63
N MET A 94 -4.83 -0.11 7.41
CA MET A 94 -5.66 -0.33 6.23
C MET A 94 -6.28 -1.74 6.27
N ARG A 95 -7.61 -1.82 6.25
CA ARG A 95 -8.32 -3.09 6.08
C ARG A 95 -8.40 -3.41 4.60
N TRP A 96 -7.56 -4.33 4.14
CA TRP A 96 -7.67 -4.90 2.81
C TRP A 96 -8.92 -5.79 2.77
N HIS A 97 -9.96 -5.35 2.08
CA HIS A 97 -11.09 -6.22 1.77
C HIS A 97 -10.70 -7.06 0.57
N HIS A 98 -10.47 -8.36 0.79
CA HIS A 98 -10.36 -9.31 -0.31
C HIS A 98 -11.72 -9.39 -1.00
N HIS A 99 -11.81 -8.86 -2.22
CA HIS A 99 -12.92 -9.18 -3.09
C HIS A 99 -12.78 -10.66 -3.46
N GLN A 100 -13.48 -11.52 -2.72
CA GLN A 100 -13.72 -12.90 -3.13
C GLN A 100 -14.35 -12.83 -4.53
N GLY A 101 -13.62 -13.31 -5.54
CA GLY A 101 -14.05 -13.29 -6.93
C GLY A 101 -15.42 -13.97 -7.03
N LYS A 102 -16.48 -13.18 -7.24
CA LYS A 102 -17.76 -13.75 -7.62
C LYS A 102 -17.55 -14.30 -9.02
N ASN A 103 -17.51 -15.62 -9.14
CA ASN A 103 -17.44 -16.32 -10.42
C ASN A 103 -18.44 -15.67 -11.39
N LEU A 104 -17.92 -15.11 -12.49
CA LEU A 104 -18.73 -14.65 -13.60
C LEU A 104 -19.50 -15.87 -14.14
N HIS A 105 -20.82 -15.77 -14.23
CA HIS A 105 -21.72 -16.84 -14.65
C HIS A 105 -21.25 -17.52 -15.95
N PRO A 106 -21.35 -18.86 -16.09
CA PRO A 106 -21.19 -19.50 -17.39
C PRO A 106 -22.32 -19.05 -18.30
N GLU A 107 -21.92 -18.49 -19.44
CA GLU A 107 -22.73 -18.16 -20.60
C GLU A 107 -23.72 -19.29 -20.91
N LYS A 108 -25.03 -18.98 -20.87
CA LYS A 108 -26.04 -19.91 -21.38
C LYS A 108 -25.91 -19.93 -22.90
N GLN A 109 -25.27 -20.97 -23.43
CA GLN A 109 -25.28 -21.26 -24.87
C GLN A 109 -26.74 -21.50 -25.30
N GLN A 110 -27.16 -20.76 -26.33
CA GLN A 110 -28.44 -20.92 -27.04
C GLN A 110 -28.42 -22.18 -27.90
#